data_AF-A0A6M1LL25-F1
#
_entry.id   AF-A0A6M1LL25-F1
#
_cell.length_a   1.000
_cell.length_b   1.000
_cell.length_c   1.000
_cell.angle_alpha   90.00
_cell.angle_beta   90.00
_cell.angle_gamma   90.00
#
_symmetry.space_group_name_H-M   'P 1'
#
loop_
_entity.id
_entity.type
_entity.pdbx_description
1 polymer ?
#
loop_
_entity_poly.entity_id
_entity_poly.type
_entity_poly.pdbx_seq_one_letter_code
_entity_poly.pdbx_strand_id
1 'polypeptide(L)'
;MTIEGTLRLLRGATLALLAWFGGMAALALVVDPPGAIAFGPSAALARAVSATDAALLETGAGFVLLRDEAPGLPARLYANGAWFVWPALPKGCLRL
;
A
#
# COMPACT_ATOMS: atom_id res chain seq x y z
N MET A 1 18.96 -20.91 23.33
CA MET A 1 18.89 -20.35 21.97
C MET A 1 20.21 -19.63 21.71
N THR A 2 21.02 -20.06 20.75
CA THR A 2 22.34 -19.45 20.49
C THR A 2 22.18 -18.15 19.71
N ILE A 3 22.99 -17.13 20.01
CA ILE A 3 22.94 -15.79 19.40
C ILE A 3 23.02 -15.88 17.86
N GLU A 4 23.87 -16.77 17.34
CA GLU A 4 24.01 -17.12 15.91
C GLU A 4 22.69 -17.58 15.27
N GLY A 5 21.93 -18.43 15.96
CA GLY A 5 20.65 -18.97 15.48
C GLY A 5 19.55 -17.90 15.42
N THR A 6 19.48 -17.04 16.44
CA THR A 6 18.55 -15.91 16.48
C THR A 6 18.85 -14.90 15.36
N LEU A 7 20.13 -14.58 15.12
CA LEU A 7 20.55 -13.69 14.03
C LEU A 7 20.15 -14.22 12.65
N ARG A 8 20.31 -15.52 12.40
CA ARG A 8 19.89 -16.15 11.13
C ARG A 8 18.38 -16.09 10.93
N LEU A 9 17.60 -16.35 11.97
CA LEU A 9 16.14 -16.27 11.92
C LEU A 9 15.67 -14.83 11.67
N LEU A 10 16.22 -13.85 12.39
CA LEU A 10 15.88 -12.44 12.21
C LEU A 10 16.22 -11.96 10.79
N ARG A 11 17.38 -12.36 10.25
CA ARG A 11 17.75 -12.04 8.88
C ARG A 11 16.81 -12.68 7.87
N GLY A 12 16.48 -13.96 8.02
CA GLY A 12 15.54 -14.66 7.16
C GLY A 12 14.15 -14.03 7.18
N ALA A 13 13.64 -13.74 8.39
CA ALA A 13 12.35 -13.08 8.57
C ALA A 13 12.34 -11.68 7.94
N THR A 14 13.42 -10.91 8.14
CA THR A 14 13.53 -9.57 7.54
C THR A 14 13.53 -9.64 6.02
N LEU A 15 14.28 -10.57 5.42
CA LEU A 15 14.31 -10.75 3.97
C LEU A 15 12.95 -11.20 3.41
N ALA A 16 12.28 -12.14 4.08
CA ALA A 16 10.95 -12.59 3.69
C ALA A 16 9.92 -11.46 3.75
N LEU A 17 9.95 -10.63 4.80
CA LEU A 17 9.08 -9.46 4.92
C LEU A 17 9.39 -8.42 3.83
N LEU A 18 10.66 -8.09 3.62
CA LEU A 18 11.05 -7.15 2.56
C LEU A 18 10.63 -7.64 1.17
N ALA A 19 10.82 -8.93 0.88
CA ALA A 19 10.39 -9.53 -0.37
C ALA A 19 8.86 -9.52 -0.53
N TRP A 20 8.12 -9.79 0.54
CA TRP A 20 6.66 -9.79 0.52
C TRP A 20 6.08 -8.38 0.35
N PHE A 21 6.43 -7.45 1.24
CA PHE A 21 5.94 -6.07 1.18
C PHE A 21 6.45 -5.36 -0.08
N GLY A 22 7.74 -5.50 -0.41
CA GLY A 22 8.30 -4.96 -1.65
C GLY A 22 7.66 -5.55 -2.89
N GLY A 23 7.40 -6.86 -2.90
CA GLY A 23 6.69 -7.54 -3.98
C GLY A 23 5.27 -7.02 -4.17
N MET A 24 4.51 -6.82 -3.09
CA MET A 24 3.16 -6.26 -3.15
C MET A 24 3.14 -4.79 -3.61
N ALA A 25 4.11 -3.99 -3.16
CA ALA A 25 4.27 -2.62 -3.67
C ALA A 25 4.59 -2.59 -5.17
N ALA A 26 5.49 -3.47 -5.63
CA ALA A 26 5.82 -3.59 -7.04
C ALA A 26 4.62 -4.07 -7.86
N LEU A 27 3.88 -5.08 -7.36
CA LEU A 27 2.65 -5.54 -7.98
C LEU A 27 1.59 -4.45 -8.09
N ALA A 28 1.45 -3.58 -7.07
CA ALA A 28 0.54 -2.44 -7.15
C ALA A 28 0.88 -1.51 -8.31
N LEU A 29 2.16 -1.25 -8.56
CA LEU A 29 2.60 -0.39 -9.65
C LEU A 29 2.47 -1.06 -11.03
N VAL A 30 2.65 -2.38 -11.11
CA VAL A 30 2.60 -3.12 -12.37
C VAL A 30 1.17 -3.46 -12.79
N VAL A 31 0.33 -3.89 -11.86
CA VAL A 31 -1.07 -4.27 -12.12
C VAL A 31 -1.96 -3.04 -12.22
N ASP A 32 -1.58 -1.96 -11.53
CA ASP A 32 -2.31 -0.69 -11.48
C ASP A 32 -3.81 -0.86 -11.21
N PRO A 33 -4.19 -1.47 -10.06
CA PRO A 33 -5.59 -1.68 -9.75
C PRO A 33 -6.32 -0.35 -9.51
N PRO A 34 -7.61 -0.27 -9.84
CA PRO A 34 -8.43 0.92 -9.58
C PRO A 34 -8.64 1.17 -8.07
N GLY A 35 -8.32 0.21 -7.21
CA GLY A 35 -8.37 0.34 -5.75
C GLY A 35 -6.99 0.20 -5.12
N ALA A 36 -6.71 1.04 -4.12
CA ALA A 36 -5.45 0.99 -3.40
C ALA A 36 -5.65 1.31 -1.90
N ILE A 37 -4.96 0.59 -1.03
CA ILE A 37 -4.87 0.92 0.39
C ILE A 37 -3.52 1.61 0.62
N ALA A 38 -3.55 2.87 1.02
CA ALA A 38 -2.35 3.61 1.40
C ALA A 38 -2.17 3.59 2.92
N PHE A 39 -0.93 3.33 3.35
CA PHE A 39 -0.50 3.34 4.74
C PHE A 39 0.50 4.47 4.97
N GLY A 40 0.45 5.03 6.18
CA GLY A 40 1.41 6.04 6.61
C GLY A 40 0.89 6.96 7.71
N PRO A 41 1.69 7.95 8.14
CA PRO A 41 1.27 8.99 9.06
C PRO A 41 0.06 9.75 8.51
N SER A 42 -0.87 10.14 9.38
CA SER A 42 -2.11 10.83 9.00
C SER A 42 -1.85 12.08 8.15
N ALA A 43 -0.82 12.87 8.46
CA ALA A 43 -0.45 14.06 7.70
C ALA A 43 0.10 13.77 6.29
N ALA A 44 0.72 12.59 6.09
CA ALA A 44 1.19 12.15 4.79
C ALA A 44 0.03 11.58 3.96
N LEU A 45 -0.84 10.78 4.59
CA LEU A 45 -2.05 10.26 3.95
C LEU A 45 -3.01 11.39 3.55
N ALA A 46 -3.25 12.38 4.41
CA ALA A 46 -4.10 13.52 4.08
C ALA A 46 -3.58 14.28 2.85
N ARG A 47 -2.25 14.49 2.76
CA ARG A 47 -1.62 15.11 1.58
C ARG A 47 -1.77 14.23 0.34
N ALA A 48 -1.47 12.94 0.46
CA ALA A 48 -1.56 11.99 -0.65
C ALA A 48 -2.99 11.88 -1.21
N VAL A 49 -3.99 11.86 -0.33
CA VAL A 49 -5.41 11.86 -0.70
C VAL A 49 -5.82 13.20 -1.30
N SER A 50 -5.41 14.33 -0.73
CA SER A 50 -5.78 15.65 -1.28
C SER A 50 -5.16 15.94 -2.66
N ALA A 51 -4.06 15.27 -2.99
CA ALA A 51 -3.38 15.40 -4.28
C ALA A 51 -3.93 14.42 -5.34
N THR A 52 -4.87 13.56 -4.97
CA THR A 52 -5.57 12.66 -5.88
C THR A 52 -7.05 13.01 -5.95
N ASP A 53 -7.64 12.95 -7.15
CA ASP A 53 -9.10 13.06 -7.35
C ASP A 53 -9.82 11.74 -7.03
N ALA A 54 -9.17 10.86 -6.26
CA ALA A 54 -9.65 9.53 -5.96
C ALA A 54 -10.77 9.56 -4.92
N ALA A 55 -11.77 8.71 -5.11
CA ALA A 55 -12.83 8.50 -4.13
C ALA A 55 -12.28 7.80 -2.89
N LEU A 56 -12.41 8.45 -1.74
CA LEU A 56 -12.09 7.87 -0.44
C LEU A 56 -13.21 6.91 -0.02
N LEU A 57 -12.91 5.62 0.03
CA LEU A 57 -13.89 4.58 0.37
C LEU A 57 -13.94 4.28 1.86
N GLU A 58 -12.78 4.20 2.51
CA GLU A 58 -12.66 3.81 3.91
C GLU A 58 -11.44 4.51 4.54
N THR A 59 -11.52 4.82 5.83
CA THR A 59 -10.39 5.34 6.61
C THR A 59 -10.29 4.58 7.92
N GLY A 60 -9.07 4.33 8.36
CA GLY A 60 -8.81 3.71 9.65
C GLY A 60 -7.57 4.28 10.32
N ALA A 61 -7.19 3.69 11.45
CA ALA A 61 -6.00 4.10 12.19
C ALA A 61 -4.73 3.73 11.40
N GLY A 62 -4.21 4.69 10.63
CA GLY A 62 -2.96 4.56 9.86
C GLY A 62 -3.11 4.05 8.43
N PHE A 63 -4.35 3.93 7.92
CA PHE A 63 -4.61 3.56 6.53
C PHE A 63 -5.80 4.30 5.93
N VAL A 64 -5.80 4.42 4.61
CA VAL A 64 -6.94 4.89 3.81
C VAL A 64 -7.13 3.97 2.61
N LEU A 65 -8.36 3.61 2.31
CA LEU A 65 -8.75 2.89 1.10
C LEU A 65 -9.30 3.89 0.09
N LEU A 66 -8.71 3.90 -1.09
CA LEU A 66 -9.03 4.81 -2.18
C LEU A 66 -9.43 4.01 -3.42
N ARG A 67 -10.29 4.62 -4.23
CA ARG A 67 -10.61 4.15 -5.58
C ARG A 67 -10.49 5.30 -6.55
N ASP A 68 -9.85 5.05 -7.67
CA ASP A 68 -9.78 5.98 -8.78
C ASP A 68 -10.03 5.20 -10.07
N GLU A 69 -10.80 5.79 -10.99
CA GLU A 69 -10.99 5.23 -12.33
C GLU A 69 -9.84 5.67 -13.26
N ALA A 70 -9.06 6.69 -12.86
CA ALA A 70 -7.85 7.09 -13.55
C ALA A 70 -6.70 6.11 -13.27
N PRO A 71 -5.86 5.80 -14.27
CA PRO A 71 -4.71 4.93 -14.10
C PRO A 71 -3.63 5.59 -13.23
N GLY A 72 -2.78 4.77 -12.62
CA GLY A 72 -1.60 5.18 -11.88
C GLY A 72 -1.90 5.60 -10.45
N LEU A 73 -3.03 5.20 -9.86
CA LEU A 73 -3.38 5.55 -8.48
C LEU A 73 -2.25 5.18 -7.49
N PRO A 74 -1.66 3.96 -7.51
CA PRO A 74 -0.57 3.63 -6.60
C PRO A 74 0.66 4.50 -6.79
N ALA A 75 1.03 4.80 -8.05
CA ALA A 75 2.17 5.65 -8.36
C ALA A 75 1.97 7.09 -7.86
N ARG A 76 0.76 7.66 -8.05
CA ARG A 76 0.40 8.98 -7.53
C ARG A 76 0.44 9.02 -6.01
N LEU A 77 -0.01 7.97 -5.33
CA LEU A 77 0.02 7.90 -3.87
C LEU A 77 1.45 7.89 -3.33
N TYR A 78 2.34 7.10 -3.93
CA TYR A 78 3.78 7.13 -3.59
C TYR A 78 4.41 8.50 -3.88
N ALA A 79 4.13 9.10 -5.04
CA ALA A 79 4.65 10.41 -5.42
C ALA A 79 4.24 11.53 -4.44
N ASN A 80 3.07 11.40 -3.81
CA ASN A 80 2.56 12.36 -2.84
C ASN A 80 2.85 11.98 -1.36
N GLY A 81 3.70 10.98 -1.13
CA GLY A 81 4.26 10.69 0.19
C GLY A 81 3.57 9.59 0.99
N ALA A 82 2.72 8.77 0.36
CA ALA A 82 2.30 7.51 0.98
C ALA A 82 3.54 6.63 1.24
N TRP A 83 3.61 6.02 2.42
CA TRP A 83 4.77 5.18 2.77
C TRP A 83 4.69 3.84 2.07
N PHE A 84 3.48 3.28 2.00
CA PHE A 84 3.25 1.97 1.44
C PHE A 84 1.85 1.90 0.86
N VAL A 85 1.75 1.34 -0.33
CA VAL A 85 0.50 1.19 -1.06
C VAL A 85 0.31 -0.28 -1.38
N TRP A 86 -0.80 -0.82 -0.90
CA TRP A 86 -1.22 -2.18 -1.18
C TRP A 86 -2.26 -2.19 -2.30
N PRO A 87 -2.13 -3.09 -3.29
CA PRO A 87 -3.14 -3.25 -4.32
C PRO A 87 -4.42 -3.79 -3.69
N ALA A 88 -5.55 -3.13 -3.92
CA ALA A 88 -6.83 -3.56 -3.37
C ALA A 88 -7.85 -3.71 -4.49
N LEU A 89 -8.62 -4.78 -4.42
CA LEU A 89 -9.84 -4.88 -5.22
C LEU A 89 -10.86 -3.92 -4.57
N PRO A 90 -11.41 -2.96 -5.32
CA PRO A 90 -12.34 -2.00 -4.75
C PRO A 90 -13.54 -2.73 -4.14
N LYS A 91 -13.89 -2.38 -2.89
CA LYS A 91 -15.17 -2.76 -2.28
C LYS A 91 -16.27 -1.91 -2.92
N GLY A 92 -16.73 -2.34 -4.08
CA GLY A 92 -18.00 -1.97 -4.69
C GLY A 92 -18.59 -3.25 -5.27
N CYS A 93 -19.92 -3.34 -5.37
CA CYS A 93 -20.58 -4.51 -5.94
C CYS A 93 -19.83 -4.96 -7.21
N LEU A 94 -19.43 -6.23 -7.25
CA LEU A 94 -19.04 -6.88 -8.49
C LEU A 94 -20.19 -6.59 -9.46
N ARG A 95 -19.97 -5.71 -10.44
CA ARG A 95 -20.90 -5.59 -11.55
C ARG A 95 -20.56 -6.77 -12.45
N LEU A 96 -21.11 -7.93 -12.09
CA LEU A 96 -21.34 -9.03 -13.03
C LEU A 96 -22.16 -8.50 -14.20
#